data_AF-A0A838QXI4-F1
#
_entry.id   AF-A0A838QXI4-F1
#
_cell.length_a   1.000
_cell.length_b   1.000
_cell.length_c   1.000
_cell.angle_alpha   90.00
_cell.angle_beta   90.00
_cell.angle_gamma   90.00
#
_symmetry.space_group_name_H-M   'P 1'
#
loop_
_entity.id
_entity.type
_entity.pdbx_description
1 polymer ?
#
loop_
_entity_poly.entity_id
_entity_poly.type
_entity_poly.pdbx_seq_one_letter_code
_entity_poly.pdbx_strand_id
1 'polypeptide(L)'
;VEATTSGHDHDSYPAKSQIKFDFPAIGDRAAFTFHWYDGSNRPSEDLYADFLTPDKDGKPTALSTSGCLIVGDKCSMYASGDYAEGGIRVNKGVELTEVDYPKPPGEPELGHVQEFYDAIGDSKKKAVSNFIDYAGPLTETILLGNLAVWKEGPVKWNAKDLTPDDPSLMAIVKNEYREGYEL
;
A
#
# COMPACT_ATOMS: atom_id res chain seq x y z
N VAL A 1 3.96 12.31 4.40
CA VAL A 1 3.42 11.87 3.09
C VAL A 1 3.24 13.11 2.23
N GLU A 2 3.40 13.01 0.92
CA GLU A 2 3.15 14.09 -0.02
C GLU A 2 2.57 13.53 -1.33
N ALA A 3 1.80 14.33 -2.05
CA ALA A 3 1.22 13.93 -3.32
C ALA A 3 1.40 15.00 -4.40
N THR A 4 1.54 14.54 -5.64
CA THR A 4 1.38 15.34 -6.85
C THR A 4 0.20 14.78 -7.64
N THR A 5 -0.68 15.64 -8.13
CA THR A 5 -1.96 15.26 -8.73
C THR A 5 -2.11 15.92 -10.11
N SER A 6 -3.12 15.51 -10.86
CA SER A 6 -3.56 16.24 -12.06
C SER A 6 -4.46 17.47 -11.74
N GLY A 7 -4.59 17.87 -10.47
CA GLY A 7 -5.54 18.87 -9.98
C GLY A 7 -6.70 18.27 -9.19
N HIS A 8 -7.05 18.87 -8.04
CA HIS A 8 -8.14 18.45 -7.14
C HIS A 8 -9.23 19.54 -7.06
N ASP A 9 -10.50 19.19 -7.36
CA ASP A 9 -11.62 20.15 -7.32
C ASP A 9 -12.35 20.22 -5.97
N HIS A 10 -11.98 19.33 -5.03
CA HIS A 10 -12.58 19.18 -3.70
C HIS A 10 -14.04 18.69 -3.71
N ASP A 11 -14.48 18.11 -4.81
CA ASP A 11 -15.72 17.33 -4.94
C ASP A 11 -15.40 15.88 -5.29
N SER A 12 -14.42 15.68 -6.18
CA SER A 12 -13.92 14.38 -6.63
C SER A 12 -12.40 14.29 -6.59
N TYR A 13 -11.88 13.06 -6.50
CA TYR A 13 -10.44 12.81 -6.53
C TYR A 13 -9.90 12.90 -7.96
N PRO A 14 -8.62 13.28 -8.15
CA PRO A 14 -8.02 13.52 -9.46
C PRO A 14 -7.96 12.26 -10.32
N ALA A 15 -7.92 12.45 -11.64
CA ALA A 15 -7.73 11.37 -12.60
C ALA A 15 -6.37 10.67 -12.48
N LYS A 16 -5.35 11.36 -11.95
CA LYS A 16 -4.00 10.83 -11.75
C LYS A 16 -3.40 11.37 -10.45
N SER A 17 -2.68 10.50 -9.74
CA SER A 17 -1.88 10.89 -8.57
C SER A 17 -0.55 10.15 -8.52
N GLN A 18 0.43 10.78 -7.87
CA GLN A 18 1.68 10.18 -7.44
C GLN A 18 1.85 10.52 -5.96
N ILE A 19 1.94 9.52 -5.11
CA ILE A 19 2.01 9.71 -3.65
C ILE A 19 3.35 9.15 -3.17
N LYS A 20 4.04 9.90 -2.33
CA LYS A 20 5.29 9.50 -1.68
C LYS A 20 5.09 9.44 -0.18
N PHE A 21 5.34 8.26 0.39
CA PHE A 21 5.38 8.02 1.82
C PHE A 21 6.81 7.80 2.24
N ASP A 22 7.27 8.55 3.24
CA ASP A 22 8.55 8.30 3.88
C ASP A 22 8.30 7.58 5.21
N PHE A 23 8.75 6.32 5.31
CA PHE A 23 8.64 5.53 6.52
C PHE A 23 9.96 5.61 7.30
N PRO A 24 9.92 5.93 8.60
CA PRO A 24 11.13 5.95 9.41
C PRO A 24 11.65 4.53 9.64
N ALA A 25 12.92 4.43 10.03
CA ALA A 25 13.48 3.19 10.54
C ALA A 25 12.72 2.75 11.81
N ILE A 26 12.48 1.46 11.98
CA ILE A 26 11.82 0.88 13.15
C ILE A 26 12.59 -0.36 13.58
N GLY A 27 13.19 -0.32 14.78
CA GLY A 27 14.08 -1.40 15.24
C GLY A 27 15.20 -1.64 14.21
N ASP A 28 15.31 -2.88 13.74
CA ASP A 28 16.30 -3.27 12.73
C ASP A 28 15.85 -3.04 11.28
N ARG A 29 14.60 -2.59 11.07
CA ARG A 29 14.08 -2.28 9.74
C ARG A 29 14.51 -0.87 9.32
N ALA A 30 15.29 -0.78 8.26
CA ALA A 30 15.74 0.50 7.70
C ALA A 30 14.56 1.39 7.27
N ALA A 31 14.79 2.70 7.26
CA ALA A 31 13.88 3.65 6.64
C ALA A 31 13.77 3.36 5.14
N PHE A 32 12.59 3.57 4.57
CA PHE A 32 12.35 3.38 3.15
C PHE A 32 11.28 4.34 2.67
N THR A 33 11.29 4.60 1.36
CA THR A 33 10.28 5.40 0.70
C THR A 33 9.37 4.48 -0.10
N PHE A 34 8.06 4.67 0.05
CA PHE A 34 7.04 4.01 -0.75
C PHE A 34 6.42 5.01 -1.71
N HIS A 35 6.42 4.65 -2.99
CA HIS A 35 5.80 5.44 -4.05
C HIS A 35 4.55 4.71 -4.56
N TRP A 36 3.43 5.42 -4.56
CA TRP A 36 2.18 4.98 -5.19
C TRP A 36 1.98 5.76 -6.49
N TYR A 37 1.75 5.05 -7.59
CA TYR A 37 1.48 5.65 -8.89
C TYR A 37 0.10 5.22 -9.35
N ASP A 38 -0.75 6.20 -9.67
CA ASP A 38 -2.13 6.00 -10.11
C ASP A 38 -2.42 6.73 -11.42
N GLY A 39 -3.48 6.31 -12.13
CA GLY A 39 -3.96 6.98 -13.33
C GLY A 39 -2.96 6.96 -14.48
N SER A 40 -2.39 5.79 -14.81
CA SER A 40 -1.34 5.56 -15.83
C SER A 40 0.06 6.11 -15.50
N ASN A 41 0.25 6.76 -14.35
CA ASN A 41 1.59 7.10 -13.89
C ASN A 41 2.42 5.83 -13.67
N ARG A 42 3.73 5.94 -13.91
CA ARG A 42 4.71 4.89 -13.63
C ARG A 42 5.96 5.52 -13.00
N PRO A 43 6.76 4.75 -12.24
CA PRO A 43 8.11 5.16 -11.88
C PRO A 43 8.96 5.39 -13.14
N SER A 44 10.15 5.94 -12.95
CA SER A 44 11.12 6.08 -14.04
C SER A 44 11.49 4.71 -14.63
N GLU A 45 11.71 4.66 -15.94
CA GLU A 45 11.90 3.41 -16.69
C GLU A 45 13.14 2.62 -16.25
N ASP A 46 14.19 3.31 -15.83
CA ASP A 46 15.42 2.72 -15.31
C ASP A 46 15.17 1.77 -14.11
N LEU A 47 14.10 2.01 -13.34
CA LEU A 47 13.76 1.16 -12.20
C LEU A 47 13.14 -0.19 -12.62
N TYR A 48 12.55 -0.28 -13.81
CA TYR A 48 11.87 -1.49 -14.28
C TYR A 48 12.36 -2.06 -15.62
N ALA A 49 13.33 -1.42 -16.28
CA ALA A 49 13.84 -1.81 -17.58
C ALA A 49 14.29 -3.28 -17.63
N ASP A 50 14.93 -3.78 -16.56
CA ASP A 50 15.36 -5.17 -16.43
C ASP A 50 14.21 -6.18 -16.49
N PHE A 51 12.96 -5.75 -16.24
CA PHE A 51 11.77 -6.58 -16.29
C PHE A 51 11.01 -6.47 -17.62
N LEU A 52 11.52 -5.71 -18.60
CA LEU A 52 10.94 -5.61 -19.94
C LEU A 52 11.50 -6.66 -20.91
N THR A 53 12.13 -7.73 -20.39
CA THR A 53 12.81 -8.76 -21.20
C THR A 53 11.95 -9.19 -22.39
N PRO A 54 12.53 -9.38 -23.58
CA PRO A 54 11.76 -9.85 -24.72
C PRO A 54 11.10 -11.21 -24.45
N ASP A 55 9.85 -11.37 -24.85
CA ASP A 55 9.20 -12.65 -24.93
C ASP A 55 9.87 -13.54 -26.02
N LYS A 56 9.33 -14.75 -26.22
CA LYS A 56 9.87 -15.71 -27.19
C LYS A 56 9.86 -15.20 -28.63
N ASP A 57 9.06 -14.18 -28.93
CA ASP A 57 8.92 -13.56 -30.24
C ASP A 57 9.75 -12.26 -30.38
N GLY A 58 10.56 -11.93 -29.37
CA GLY A 58 11.40 -10.73 -29.35
C GLY A 58 10.64 -9.45 -29.03
N LYS A 59 9.38 -9.52 -28.58
CA LYS A 59 8.62 -8.34 -28.14
C LYS A 59 8.87 -8.07 -26.66
N PRO A 60 9.07 -6.81 -26.23
CA PRO A 60 9.22 -6.51 -24.80
C PRO A 60 8.04 -7.05 -24.01
N THR A 61 8.30 -7.77 -22.91
CA THR A 61 7.22 -8.22 -22.03
C THR A 61 6.55 -6.98 -21.45
N ALA A 62 5.27 -6.78 -21.75
CA ALA A 62 4.51 -5.68 -21.15
C ALA A 62 4.43 -5.88 -19.63
N LEU A 63 4.61 -4.81 -18.87
CA LEU A 63 4.26 -4.83 -17.45
C LEU A 63 2.75 -4.91 -17.31
N SER A 64 2.29 -5.54 -16.23
CA SER A 64 0.88 -5.45 -15.84
C SER A 64 0.47 -3.99 -15.63
N THR A 65 -0.82 -3.75 -15.74
CA THR A 65 -1.45 -2.46 -15.42
C THR A 65 -1.38 -2.15 -13.92
N SER A 66 -1.15 -3.15 -13.07
CA SER A 66 -0.88 -3.01 -11.65
C SER A 66 0.26 -3.91 -11.19
N GLY A 67 0.78 -3.66 -10.00
CA GLY A 67 1.85 -4.46 -9.41
C GLY A 67 2.71 -3.67 -8.44
N CYS A 68 3.72 -4.35 -7.91
CA CYS A 68 4.67 -3.77 -6.97
C CYS A 68 6.09 -3.94 -7.50
N LEU A 69 6.89 -2.87 -7.38
CA LEU A 69 8.32 -2.90 -7.61
C LEU A 69 9.03 -2.64 -6.27
N ILE A 70 9.84 -3.60 -5.85
CA ILE A 70 10.68 -3.51 -4.64
C ILE A 70 12.12 -3.34 -5.11
N VAL A 71 12.75 -2.24 -4.74
CA VAL A 71 14.16 -1.93 -5.09
C VAL A 71 15.01 -2.15 -3.86
N GLY A 72 15.93 -3.11 -3.92
CA GLY A 72 16.87 -3.41 -2.85
C GLY A 72 18.32 -3.37 -3.31
N ASP A 73 19.25 -3.39 -2.34
CA ASP A 73 20.69 -3.26 -2.60
C ASP A 73 21.25 -4.41 -3.44
N LYS A 74 20.70 -5.63 -3.26
CA LYS A 74 21.16 -6.84 -3.96
C LYS A 74 20.43 -7.07 -5.27
N CYS A 75 19.12 -6.83 -5.29
CA CYS A 75 18.26 -7.02 -6.45
C CYS A 75 17.01 -6.15 -6.33
N SER A 76 16.34 -5.98 -7.47
CA SER A 76 14.98 -5.50 -7.55
C SER A 76 14.05 -6.69 -7.81
N MET A 77 12.82 -6.59 -7.32
CA MET A 77 11.76 -7.57 -7.50
C MET A 77 10.53 -6.89 -8.06
N TYR A 78 9.92 -7.47 -9.08
CA TYR A 78 8.65 -7.05 -9.64
C TYR A 78 7.60 -8.14 -9.44
N ALA A 79 6.53 -7.79 -8.73
CA ALA A 79 5.34 -8.61 -8.56
C ALA A 79 4.23 -8.07 -9.47
N SER A 80 3.75 -8.90 -10.40
CA SER A 80 2.79 -8.51 -11.43
C SER A 80 1.35 -8.73 -10.96
N GLY A 81 0.52 -7.69 -11.04
CA GLY A 81 -0.88 -7.74 -10.59
C GLY A 81 -1.07 -7.36 -9.11
N ASP A 82 -2.32 -7.27 -8.67
CA ASP A 82 -2.68 -6.78 -7.33
C ASP A 82 -2.35 -7.82 -6.24
N TYR A 83 -2.30 -9.10 -6.63
CA TYR A 83 -2.05 -10.24 -5.76
C TYR A 83 -0.83 -11.05 -6.21
N ALA A 84 0.06 -10.43 -7.02
CA ALA A 84 1.19 -11.09 -7.66
C ALA A 84 0.79 -12.29 -8.56
N GLU A 85 -0.45 -12.33 -9.03
CA GLU A 85 -1.02 -13.41 -9.84
C GLU A 85 -0.35 -13.56 -11.21
N GLY A 86 0.26 -12.49 -11.72
CA GLY A 86 1.09 -12.52 -12.93
C GLY A 86 2.51 -13.03 -12.68
N GLY A 87 2.83 -13.43 -11.45
CA GLY A 87 4.12 -13.96 -11.03
C GLY A 87 5.08 -12.90 -10.49
N ILE A 88 6.13 -13.41 -9.85
CA ILE A 88 7.21 -12.62 -9.26
C ILE A 88 8.48 -12.80 -10.09
N ARG A 89 9.12 -11.70 -10.46
CA ARG A 89 10.38 -11.67 -11.22
C ARG A 89 11.43 -10.94 -10.41
N VAL A 90 12.66 -11.45 -10.41
CA VAL A 90 13.80 -10.85 -9.71
C VAL A 90 14.93 -10.67 -10.72
N ASN A 91 15.60 -9.52 -10.67
CA ASN A 91 16.76 -9.28 -11.53
C ASN A 91 18.07 -9.81 -10.90
N LYS A 92 19.18 -9.69 -11.63
CA LYS A 92 20.54 -10.02 -11.14
C LYS A 92 20.73 -11.48 -10.70
N GLY A 93 19.83 -12.39 -11.08
CA GLY A 93 19.96 -13.83 -10.85
C GLY A 93 20.00 -14.24 -9.38
N VAL A 94 19.41 -13.44 -8.48
CA VAL A 94 19.33 -13.78 -7.06
C VAL A 94 18.31 -14.90 -6.85
N GLU A 95 18.69 -15.93 -6.12
CA GLU A 95 17.76 -16.99 -5.70
C GLU A 95 16.75 -16.43 -4.69
N LEU A 96 15.47 -16.68 -4.94
CA LEU A 96 14.41 -16.36 -4.00
C LEU A 96 14.60 -17.19 -2.73
N THR A 97 14.58 -16.52 -1.59
CA THR A 97 14.61 -17.19 -0.29
C THR A 97 13.22 -17.72 0.03
N GLU A 98 13.12 -18.98 0.46
CA GLU A 98 11.89 -19.47 1.06
C GLU A 98 11.65 -18.71 2.37
N VAL A 99 10.52 -17.99 2.41
CA VAL A 99 10.09 -17.26 3.60
C VAL A 99 8.99 -18.05 4.29
N ASP A 100 9.16 -18.26 5.59
CA ASP A 100 8.08 -18.78 6.43
C ASP A 100 7.17 -17.62 6.82
N TYR A 101 5.88 -17.77 6.55
CA TYR A 101 4.86 -16.79 6.89
C TYR A 101 3.62 -17.51 7.43
N PRO A 102 2.84 -16.86 8.32
CA PRO A 102 1.62 -17.44 8.84
C PRO A 102 0.66 -17.79 7.71
N LYS A 103 0.27 -19.06 7.61
CA LYS A 103 -0.74 -19.54 6.66
C LYS A 103 -2.08 -19.65 7.38
N PRO A 104 -3.17 -19.05 6.86
CA PRO A 104 -4.48 -19.21 7.46
C PRO A 104 -4.90 -20.69 7.48
N PRO A 105 -5.65 -21.12 8.52
CA PRO A 105 -6.24 -22.45 8.55
C PRO A 105 -7.15 -22.66 7.34
N GLY A 106 -6.87 -23.68 6.51
CA GLY A 106 -7.70 -24.00 5.34
C GLY A 106 -7.18 -23.45 4.00
N GLU A 107 -5.93 -22.99 3.90
CA GLU A 107 -5.33 -22.61 2.60
C GLU A 107 -5.59 -23.64 1.48
N PRO A 108 -5.82 -23.20 0.23
CA PRO A 108 -5.76 -21.81 -0.26
C PRO A 108 -7.11 -21.06 -0.31
N GLU A 109 -8.23 -21.71 0.04
CA GLU A 109 -9.58 -21.11 -0.07
C GLU A 109 -10.22 -20.91 1.31
N LEU A 110 -10.93 -19.79 1.50
CA LEU A 110 -11.72 -19.48 2.72
C LEU A 110 -10.95 -19.36 4.04
N GLY A 111 -9.62 -19.36 4.04
CA GLY A 111 -8.83 -19.29 5.27
C GLY A 111 -9.18 -18.10 6.18
N HIS A 112 -9.39 -16.91 5.60
CA HIS A 112 -9.83 -15.72 6.34
C HIS A 112 -11.24 -15.86 6.95
N VAL A 113 -12.11 -16.65 6.33
CA VAL A 113 -13.46 -16.94 6.85
C VAL A 113 -13.36 -17.86 8.06
N GLN A 114 -12.51 -18.89 8.00
CA GLN A 114 -12.27 -19.78 9.13
C GLN A 114 -11.66 -19.01 10.31
N GLU A 115 -10.67 -18.14 10.07
CA GLU A 115 -10.10 -17.28 11.11
C GLU A 115 -11.16 -16.43 11.81
N PHE A 116 -12.10 -15.88 11.04
CA PHE A 116 -13.19 -15.09 11.58
C PHE A 116 -14.11 -15.92 12.49
N TYR A 117 -14.54 -17.10 12.03
CA TYR A 117 -15.37 -17.99 12.86
C TYR A 117 -14.64 -18.48 14.12
N ASP A 118 -13.35 -18.78 13.99
CA ASP A 118 -12.50 -19.17 15.12
C ASP A 118 -12.39 -18.06 16.17
N ALA A 119 -12.23 -16.80 15.74
CA ALA A 119 -12.19 -15.65 16.64
C ALA A 119 -13.55 -15.36 17.31
N ILE A 120 -14.67 -15.68 16.65
CA ILE A 120 -16.01 -15.62 17.28
C ILE A 120 -16.12 -16.67 18.40
N GLY A 121 -15.64 -17.89 18.13
CA GLY A 121 -15.76 -19.03 19.05
C GLY A 121 -14.76 -19.03 20.21
N ASP A 122 -13.62 -18.37 20.05
CA ASP A 122 -12.58 -18.29 21.07
C ASP A 122 -11.98 -16.88 21.15
N SER A 123 -12.31 -16.16 22.23
CA SER A 123 -11.80 -14.82 22.53
C SER A 123 -10.26 -14.70 22.59
N LYS A 124 -9.53 -15.82 22.70
CA LYS A 124 -8.05 -15.83 22.66
C LYS A 124 -7.50 -15.86 21.24
N LYS A 125 -8.31 -16.22 20.24
CA LYS A 125 -7.94 -16.21 18.83
C LYS A 125 -8.23 -14.84 18.23
N LYS A 126 -7.33 -14.39 17.34
CA LYS A 126 -7.50 -13.18 16.54
C LYS A 126 -7.36 -13.55 15.06
N ALA A 127 -8.16 -12.92 14.22
CA ALA A 127 -7.90 -12.94 12.77
C ALA A 127 -6.57 -12.23 12.46
N VAL A 128 -5.88 -12.66 11.41
CA VAL A 128 -4.61 -12.03 11.00
C VAL A 128 -4.84 -10.54 10.68
N SER A 129 -5.87 -10.25 9.89
CA SER A 129 -6.27 -8.88 9.50
C SER A 129 -7.11 -8.16 10.57
N ASN A 130 -6.80 -8.32 11.85
CA ASN A 130 -7.54 -7.64 12.93
C ASN A 130 -7.35 -6.11 12.90
N PHE A 131 -8.30 -5.37 13.48
CA PHE A 131 -8.28 -3.90 13.46
C PHE A 131 -7.13 -3.25 14.22
N ILE A 132 -6.71 -3.84 15.33
CA ILE A 132 -5.78 -3.20 16.29
C ILE A 132 -4.36 -3.23 15.72
N ASP A 133 -3.94 -4.41 15.27
CA ASP A 133 -2.53 -4.70 15.00
C ASP A 133 -2.21 -4.64 13.49
N TYR A 134 -3.23 -4.68 12.62
CA TYR A 134 -3.03 -4.79 11.16
C TYR A 134 -3.92 -3.83 10.36
N ALA A 135 -5.23 -4.08 10.31
CA ALA A 135 -6.13 -3.41 9.37
C ALA A 135 -6.30 -1.91 9.67
N GLY A 136 -6.30 -1.50 10.94
CA GLY A 136 -6.36 -0.09 11.34
C GLY A 136 -5.15 0.70 10.83
N PRO A 137 -3.91 0.37 11.27
CA PRO A 137 -2.70 1.05 10.81
C PRO A 137 -2.49 1.01 9.30
N LEU A 138 -2.86 -0.10 8.65
CA LEU A 138 -2.81 -0.21 7.18
C LEU A 138 -3.77 0.76 6.51
N THR A 139 -5.03 0.79 6.97
CA THR A 139 -6.05 1.71 6.44
C THR A 139 -5.65 3.17 6.67
N GLU A 140 -5.19 3.50 7.89
CA GLU A 140 -4.68 4.82 8.23
C GLU A 140 -3.58 5.25 7.26
N THR A 141 -2.59 4.38 7.01
CA THR A 141 -1.50 4.66 6.06
C THR A 141 -2.00 5.06 4.68
N ILE A 142 -2.95 4.30 4.11
CA ILE A 142 -3.47 4.61 2.77
C ILE A 142 -4.34 5.88 2.78
N LEU A 143 -5.14 6.11 3.81
CA LEU A 143 -5.95 7.32 3.96
C LEU A 143 -5.08 8.59 4.06
N LEU A 144 -3.89 8.51 4.65
CA LEU A 144 -2.94 9.63 4.65
C LEU A 144 -2.47 10.00 3.24
N GLY A 145 -2.39 9.04 2.32
CA GLY A 145 -2.17 9.30 0.91
C GLY A 145 -3.28 10.13 0.29
N ASN A 146 -4.54 9.74 0.55
CA ASN A 146 -5.71 10.49 0.11
C ASN A 146 -5.75 11.89 0.72
N LEU A 147 -5.34 12.05 1.97
CA LEU A 147 -5.26 13.36 2.62
C LEU A 147 -4.19 14.27 1.96
N ALA A 148 -3.05 13.69 1.56
CA ALA A 148 -2.04 14.42 0.80
C ALA A 148 -2.52 14.79 -0.61
N VAL A 149 -3.29 13.92 -1.26
CA VAL A 149 -3.96 14.22 -2.54
C VAL A 149 -4.98 15.35 -2.38
N TRP A 150 -5.81 15.30 -1.34
CA TRP A 150 -6.76 16.36 -1.02
C TRP A 150 -6.08 17.71 -0.78
N LYS A 151 -4.96 17.72 -0.04
CA LYS A 151 -4.17 18.94 0.22
C LYS A 151 -3.39 19.44 -1.01
N GLU A 152 -3.15 18.58 -1.99
CA GLU A 152 -2.20 18.80 -3.08
C GLU A 152 -0.79 19.19 -2.58
N GLY A 153 -0.31 18.47 -1.56
CA GLY A 153 0.98 18.79 -0.95
C GLY A 153 1.37 17.92 0.23
N PRO A 154 2.45 18.28 0.95
CA PRO A 154 2.94 17.50 2.07
C PRO A 154 2.02 17.60 3.29
N VAL A 155 1.79 16.46 3.93
CA VAL A 155 1.09 16.32 5.21
C VAL A 155 2.03 15.64 6.20
N LYS A 156 2.20 16.28 7.37
CA LYS A 156 2.80 15.63 8.54
C LYS A 156 1.68 15.15 9.45
N TRP A 157 1.82 13.93 9.94
CA TRP A 157 0.75 13.24 10.66
C TRP A 157 1.21 12.83 12.05
N ASN A 158 0.39 13.11 13.05
CA ASN A 158 0.54 12.57 14.39
C ASN A 158 -0.44 11.39 14.56
N ALA A 159 0.07 10.17 14.40
CA ALA A 159 -0.72 8.95 14.50
C ALA A 159 -1.27 8.67 15.90
N LYS A 160 -0.64 9.21 16.96
CA LYS A 160 -1.11 9.01 18.33
C LYS A 160 -2.40 9.78 18.59
N ASP A 161 -2.45 11.01 18.12
CA ASP A 161 -3.58 11.92 18.35
C ASP A 161 -4.54 11.97 17.15
N LEU A 162 -4.19 11.30 16.05
CA LEU A 162 -4.91 11.28 14.77
C LEU A 162 -5.13 12.69 14.21
N THR A 163 -4.07 13.49 14.18
CA THR A 163 -4.11 14.89 13.74
C THR A 163 -3.07 15.22 12.67
N PRO A 164 -3.44 15.96 11.62
CA PRO A 164 -2.50 16.54 10.67
C PRO A 164 -1.83 17.80 11.25
N ASP A 165 -0.71 18.20 10.67
CA ASP A 165 -0.01 19.45 10.99
C ASP A 165 -0.77 20.70 10.55
N ASP A 166 -1.64 20.56 9.54
CA ASP A 166 -2.55 21.60 9.09
C ASP A 166 -3.96 21.34 9.66
N PRO A 167 -4.42 22.12 10.66
CA PRO A 167 -5.70 21.90 11.31
C PRO A 167 -6.91 22.00 10.37
N SER A 168 -6.80 22.68 9.22
CA SER A 168 -7.91 22.77 8.25
C SER A 168 -8.30 21.41 7.67
N LEU A 169 -7.37 20.45 7.66
CA LEU A 169 -7.60 19.09 7.20
C LEU A 169 -8.44 18.24 8.17
N MET A 170 -8.65 18.69 9.42
CA MET A 170 -9.41 17.93 10.42
C MET A 170 -10.85 17.65 9.99
N ALA A 171 -11.46 18.56 9.21
CA ALA A 171 -12.80 18.37 8.67
C ALA A 171 -12.91 17.17 7.72
N ILE A 172 -11.80 16.76 7.10
CA ILE A 172 -11.72 15.57 6.23
C ILE A 172 -11.36 14.33 7.03
N VAL A 173 -10.50 14.48 8.05
CA VAL A 173 -10.05 13.39 8.92
C VAL A 173 -11.18 12.85 9.79
N LYS A 174 -11.99 13.74 10.36
CA LYS A 174 -13.06 13.37 11.29
C LYS A 174 -14.33 14.11 10.92
N ASN A 175 -15.37 13.33 10.65
CA ASN A 175 -16.69 13.88 10.35
C ASN A 175 -17.29 14.55 11.59
N GLU A 176 -17.90 15.71 11.37
CA GLU A 176 -18.83 16.30 12.32
C GLU A 176 -20.20 15.62 12.17
N TYR A 177 -20.63 14.91 13.21
CA TYR A 177 -21.96 14.34 13.23
C TYR A 177 -23.00 15.41 13.47
N ARG A 178 -24.18 15.25 12.86
CA ARG A 178 -25.33 16.12 13.12
C ARG A 178 -25.76 15.97 14.58
N GLU A 179 -26.32 17.04 15.13
CA GLU A 179 -26.88 17.03 16.49
C GLU A 179 -27.83 15.84 16.69
N GLY A 180 -27.63 15.10 17.78
CA GLY A 180 -28.39 13.88 18.10
C GLY A 180 -27.80 12.57 17.56
N TYR A 181 -26.67 12.60 16.84
CA TYR A 181 -25.93 11.41 16.41
C TYR A 181 -24.54 11.39 17.05
N GLU A 182 -24.22 10.32 17.78
CA GLU A 182 -22.92 10.05 18.42
C GLU A 182 -22.48 8.61 18.13
N LEU A 183 -21.17 8.35 18.24
CA LEU A 183 -20.51 7.07 17.91
C LEU A 183 -19.82 6.47 19.13
#